data_AF-A0A2N2E2F6-F1
#
_entry.id   AF-A0A2N2E2F6-F1
#
_cell.length_a   1.000
_cell.length_b   1.000
_cell.length_c   1.000
_cell.angle_alpha   90.00
_cell.angle_beta   90.00
_cell.angle_gamma   90.00
#
_symmetry.space_group_name_H-M   'P 1'
#
loop_
_entity.id
_entity.type
_entity.pdbx_description
1 polymer ?
#
loop_
_entity_poly.entity_id
_entity_poly.type
_entity_poly.pdbx_seq_one_letter_code
_entity_poly.pdbx_strand_id
1 'polypeptide(L)' 'MQDFEICKAKLKGKKDVTFKSFPSLNHLMMTGTGTGISKPDEYQIEGHVTEEVIDAIVKFVLD' A
#
# COMPACT_ATOMS: atom_id res chain seq x y z
N MET A 1 -1.34 -5.39 -10.15
CA MET A 1 0.02 -5.91 -9.82
C MET A 1 1.05 -5.71 -10.93
N GLN A 2 0.68 -5.62 -12.21
CA GLN A 2 1.62 -5.41 -13.31
C GLN A 2 2.51 -4.16 -13.10
N ASP A 3 1.91 -3.02 -12.74
CA ASP A 3 2.67 -1.78 -12.51
C ASP A 3 3.64 -1.89 -11.33
N PHE A 4 3.26 -2.62 -10.28
CA PHE A 4 4.13 -2.87 -9.12
C PHE A 4 5.40 -3.62 -9.53
N GLU A 5 5.27 -4.63 -10.39
CA GLU A 5 6.41 -5.37 -10.92
C GLU A 5 7.25 -4.53 -11.90
N ILE A 6 6.62 -3.65 -12.69
CA ILE A 6 7.33 -2.67 -13.52
C ILE A 6 8.20 -1.74 -12.64
N CYS A 7 7.64 -1.20 -11.54
CA CYS A 7 8.39 -0.36 -10.61
C CYS A 7 9.59 -1.09 -9.99
N LYS A 8 9.39 -2.33 -9.53
CA LYS A 8 10.48 -3.19 -9.02
C LYS A 8 11.57 -3.41 -10.05
N ALA A 9 11.20 -3.72 -11.28
CA ALA A 9 12.15 -3.95 -12.36
C ALA A 9 12.96 -2.68 -12.68
N LYS A 10 12.33 -1.50 -12.68
CA LYS A 10 12.98 -0.22 -13.00
C LYS A 10 13.92 0.28 -11.92
N LEU A 11 13.65 -0.04 -10.66
CA LEU A 11 14.49 0.35 -9.52
C LEU A 11 15.41 -0.79 -9.05
N LYS A 12 15.51 -1.86 -9.84
CA LYS A 12 16.40 -2.99 -9.55
C LYS A 12 17.84 -2.49 -9.37
N GLY A 13 18.45 -2.83 -8.24
CA GLY A 13 19.82 -2.46 -7.89
C GLY A 13 19.95 -1.20 -7.01
N LYS A 14 18.86 -0.45 -6.80
CA LYS A 14 18.79 0.55 -5.73
C LYS A 14 18.71 -0.14 -4.38
N LYS A 15 19.52 0.30 -3.42
CA LYS A 15 19.61 -0.29 -2.07
C LYS A 15 18.79 0.48 -1.03
N ASP A 16 18.36 1.69 -1.39
CA ASP A 16 17.63 2.68 -0.60
C ASP A 16 16.13 2.69 -0.92
N VAL A 17 15.60 1.57 -1.42
CA VAL A 17 14.19 1.44 -1.85
C VAL A 17 13.59 0.15 -1.32
N THR A 18 12.40 0.26 -0.72
CA THR A 18 11.59 -0.89 -0.27
C THR A 18 10.27 -0.95 -1.04
N PHE A 19 9.86 -2.16 -1.43
CA PHE A 19 8.59 -2.41 -2.10
C PHE A 19 7.65 -3.20 -1.20
N LYS A 20 6.49 -2.63 -0.85
CA LYS A 20 5.45 -3.29 -0.06
C LYS A 20 4.08 -3.09 -0.73
N SER A 21 3.28 -4.16 -0.80
CA SER A 21 1.92 -4.15 -1.33
C SER A 21 0.96 -4.60 -0.24
N PHE A 22 -0.19 -3.93 -0.14
CA PHE A 22 -1.22 -4.19 0.87
C PHE A 22 -2.54 -4.60 0.19
N PRO A 23 -2.68 -5.86 -0.25
CA PRO A 23 -3.76 -6.29 -1.15
C PRO A 23 -5.16 -6.27 -0.51
N SER A 24 -5.26 -6.21 0.82
CA SER A 24 -6.51 -6.10 1.57
C SER A 24 -6.97 -4.67 1.80
N LEU A 25 -6.15 -3.68 1.43
CA LEU A 25 -6.43 -2.27 1.67
C LEU A 25 -6.97 -1.58 0.41
N ASN A 26 -7.83 -0.60 0.62
CA ASN A 26 -8.33 0.25 -0.45
C ASN A 26 -7.36 1.41 -0.77
N HIS A 27 -7.72 2.25 -1.75
CA HIS A 27 -6.90 3.40 -2.16
C HIS A 27 -6.60 4.41 -1.05
N LEU A 28 -7.38 4.42 0.03
CA LEU A 28 -7.17 5.28 1.19
C LEU A 28 -6.30 4.62 2.27
N MET A 29 -5.72 3.44 1.99
CA MET A 29 -4.94 2.64 2.94
C MET A 29 -5.77 2.17 4.15
N MET A 30 -7.09 2.13 4.00
CA MET A 30 -8.04 1.58 4.96
C MET A 30 -8.35 0.13 4.59
N THR A 31 -8.89 -0.66 5.53
CA THR A 31 -9.44 -1.98 5.22
C THR A 31 -10.51 -1.84 4.14
N GLY A 32 -10.29 -2.48 2.99
CA GLY A 32 -11.25 -2.47 1.89
C GLY A 32 -12.50 -3.27 2.23
N THR A 33 -13.61 -2.96 1.59
CA THR A 33 -14.90 -3.61 1.86
C THR A 33 -15.02 -5.04 1.28
N GLY A 34 -13.95 -5.59 0.69
CA GLY A 34 -13.91 -6.94 0.15
C GLY A 34 -12.59 -7.29 -0.56
N THR A 35 -12.49 -8.53 -1.06
CA THR A 35 -11.38 -8.96 -1.93
C THR A 35 -11.62 -8.47 -3.36
N GLY A 36 -10.93 -7.42 -3.80
CA GLY A 36 -11.11 -6.89 -5.16
C GLY A 36 -10.50 -5.52 -5.42
N ILE A 37 -10.82 -4.95 -6.58
CA ILE A 37 -10.42 -3.59 -6.97
C ILE A 37 -11.14 -2.59 -6.08
N SER A 38 -10.41 -1.61 -5.56
CA SER A 38 -10.98 -0.50 -4.77
C SER A 38 -12.04 0.26 -5.58
N LYS A 39 -13.10 0.72 -4.91
CA LYS A 39 -14.24 1.40 -5.52
C LYS A 39 -14.36 2.84 -5.01
N PRO A 40 -14.81 3.79 -5.85
CA PRO A 40 -14.99 5.19 -5.43
C PRO A 40 -15.93 5.37 -4.23
N ASP A 41 -16.95 4.53 -4.10
CA ASP A 41 -17.92 4.59 -3.00
C ASP A 41 -17.27 4.37 -1.62
N GLU A 42 -16.12 3.69 -1.57
CA GLU A 42 -15.36 3.48 -0.32
C GLU A 42 -14.85 4.81 0.27
N TYR A 43 -14.74 5.88 -0.53
CA TYR A 43 -14.29 7.19 -0.05
C TYR A 43 -15.30 7.90 0.85
N GLN A 44 -16.56 7.43 0.83
CA GLN A 44 -17.62 7.98 1.67
C GLN A 44 -17.73 7.26 3.02
N ILE A 45 -16.92 6.22 3.23
CA ILE A 45 -16.88 5.45 4.48
C ILE A 45 -15.77 6.02 5.35
N GLU A 46 -16.14 6.51 6.53
CA GLU A 46 -15.17 6.97 7.52
C GLU A 46 -14.30 5.80 8.01
N GLY A 47 -13.01 6.08 8.22
CA GLY A 47 -12.10 5.17 8.89
C GLY A 47 -10.68 5.71 8.93
N HIS A 48 -9.76 4.86 9.38
CA HIS A 48 -8.37 5.23 9.61
C HIS A 48 -7.45 4.42 8.69
N VAL A 49 -6.33 5.03 8.31
CA VAL A 49 -5.18 4.29 7.75
C VAL A 49 -4.84 3.15 8.70
N THR A 50 -4.63 1.94 8.15
CA THR A 50 -4.38 0.78 9.00
C THR A 50 -3.01 0.86 9.68
N GLU A 51 -2.93 0.27 10.88
CA GLU A 51 -1.68 0.17 11.64
C GLU A 51 -0.55 -0.47 10.82
N GLU A 52 -0.87 -1.45 9.96
CA GLU A 52 0.11 -2.13 9.11
C GLU A 52 0.87 -1.18 8.15
N VAL A 53 0.21 -0.10 7.71
CA VAL A 53 0.81 0.94 6.88
C VAL A 53 1.62 1.90 7.73
N ILE A 54 1.10 2.29 8.90
CA ILE A 54 1.81 3.15 9.85
C ILE A 54 3.13 2.49 10.28
N ASP A 55 3.08 1.23 10.68
CA ASP A 55 4.24 0.44 11.09
C ASP A 55 5.27 0.29 9.97
N ALA A 56 4.80 0.13 8.72
CA ALA A 56 5.69 0.07 7.56
C ALA A 56 6.43 1.39 7.33
N ILE A 57 5.78 2.53 7.55
CA ILE A 57 6.40 3.85 7.45
C ILE A 57 7.36 4.09 8.61
N VAL A 58 6.96 3.77 9.85
CA VAL A 58 7.82 3.89 11.03
C VAL A 58 9.10 3.09 10.82
N LYS A 59 8.97 1.83 10.38
CA LYS A 59 10.12 1.00 10.04
C LYS A 59 10.99 1.63 8.95
N PHE A 60 10.40 2.12 7.87
CA PHE A 60 11.14 2.74 6.77
C PHE A 60 11.92 4.00 7.20
N VAL A 61 11.43 4.76 8.17
CA VAL A 61 12.09 5.98 8.65
C VAL A 61 13.19 5.69 9.67
N LEU A 62 13.06 4.62 10.45
CA LEU A 62 14.01 4.26 11.50
C LEU A 62 15.14 3.31 11.06
N ASP A 63 14.95 2.58 9.96
CA ASP A 63 15.97 1.74 9.30
C ASP A 63 16.95 2.57 8.45
#